data_AF-A0A1V4S806-F1
#
_entry.id   AF-A0A1V4S806-F1
#
_cell.length_a   1.000
_cell.length_b   1.000
_cell.length_c   1.000
_cell.angle_alpha   90.00
_cell.angle_beta   90.00
_cell.angle_gamma   90.00
#
_symmetry.space_group_name_H-M   'P 1'
#
loop_
_entity.id
_entity.type
_entity.pdbx_description
1 polymer ?
#
loop_
_entity_poly.entity_id
_entity_poly.type
_entity_poly.pdbx_seq_one_letter_code
_entity_poly.pdbx_strand_id
1 'polypeptide(L)'
;MRKKKEIWGHVIQYLENRLSRAEIETWFSNARLREAGPSMVTIEVPNKFVANWLREKYTSELQEGFRIFFEPPPEIRYSFEVNPDQKSNFSAFSSGSGKTSLPWFDKNLTFESFITGETNRFAYHSALEAARMPGQHYNPLYIWGGPGAGKTHLLHAIGN
;
A
#
# COMPACT_ATOMS: atom_id res chain seq x y z
N MET A 1 9.41 33.60 8.41
CA MET A 1 9.27 32.14 8.21
C MET A 1 8.28 31.60 9.24
N ARG A 2 7.04 31.31 8.86
CA ARG A 2 6.05 30.74 9.82
C ARG A 2 6.56 29.37 10.29
N LYS A 3 6.52 29.09 11.60
CA LYS A 3 7.10 27.85 12.14
C LYS A 3 6.21 26.68 11.73
N LYS A 4 6.75 25.73 10.96
CA LYS A 4 6.05 24.51 10.50
C LYS A 4 5.30 23.77 11.62
N LYS A 5 5.87 23.77 12.83
CA LYS A 5 5.26 23.18 14.03
C LYS A 5 3.95 23.86 14.45
N GLU A 6 3.83 25.18 14.29
CA GLU A 6 2.62 25.93 14.65
C GLU A 6 1.47 25.61 13.69
N ILE A 7 1.76 25.54 12.38
CA ILE A 7 0.76 25.17 11.36
C ILE A 7 0.26 23.75 11.62
N TRP A 8 1.17 22.79 11.82
CA TRP A 8 0.78 21.40 12.08
C TRP A 8 0.01 21.25 13.39
N GLY A 9 0.43 21.95 14.45
CA GLY A 9 -0.27 21.94 15.73
C GLY A 9 -1.72 22.39 15.61
N HIS A 10 -1.97 23.46 14.84
CA HIS A 10 -3.33 23.94 14.59
C HIS A 10 -4.16 22.93 13.79
N VAL A 11 -3.58 22.30 12.77
CA VAL A 11 -4.27 21.26 11.98
C VAL A 11 -4.62 20.06 12.85
N ILE A 12 -3.71 19.60 13.71
CA ILE A 12 -4.00 18.49 14.63
C ILE A 12 -5.09 18.86 15.63
N GLN A 13 -5.07 20.06 16.22
CA GLN A 13 -6.15 20.51 17.10
C GLN A 13 -7.50 20.58 16.39
N TYR A 14 -7.52 21.04 15.13
CA TYR A 14 -8.73 21.03 14.32
C TYR A 14 -9.27 19.61 14.11
N LEU A 15 -8.38 18.65 13.84
CA LEU A 15 -8.72 17.24 13.67
C LEU A 15 -9.17 16.58 14.97
N GLU A 16 -8.55 16.90 16.11
CA GLU A 16 -8.93 16.37 17.44
C GLU A 16 -10.36 16.75 17.85
N ASN A 17 -10.85 17.90 17.37
CA ASN A 17 -12.24 18.31 17.60
C ASN A 17 -13.26 17.56 16.72
N ARG A 18 -12.81 16.83 15.70
CA ARG A 18 -13.67 16.13 14.72
C ARG A 18 -13.52 14.62 14.75
N LEU A 19 -12.36 14.12 15.14
CA LEU A 19 -12.00 12.71 15.11
C LEU A 19 -11.89 12.16 16.53
N SER A 20 -12.13 10.86 16.66
CA SER A 20 -11.91 10.18 17.94
C SER A 20 -10.42 10.13 18.29
N ARG A 21 -10.11 10.07 19.59
CA ARG A 21 -8.73 9.95 20.09
C ARG A 21 -7.99 8.75 19.48
N ALA A 22 -8.67 7.63 19.29
CA ALA A 22 -8.10 6.43 18.68
C ALA A 22 -7.74 6.65 17.20
N GLU A 23 -8.53 7.39 16.44
CA GLU A 23 -8.22 7.74 15.04
C GLU A 23 -7.01 8.67 14.94
N ILE A 24 -6.93 9.68 15.81
CA ILE A 24 -5.77 10.57 15.90
C ILE A 24 -4.51 9.78 16.25
N GLU A 25 -4.61 8.92 17.26
CA GLU A 25 -3.48 8.12 17.73
C GLU A 25 -2.98 7.15 16.64
N THR A 26 -3.90 6.54 15.90
CA THR A 26 -3.56 5.54 14.87
C THR A 26 -2.96 6.19 13.62
N TRP A 27 -3.59 7.24 13.10
CA TRP A 27 -3.27 7.76 11.76
C TRP A 27 -2.38 9.00 11.77
N PHE A 28 -2.38 9.77 12.86
CA PHE A 28 -1.73 11.08 12.90
C PHE A 28 -0.54 11.16 13.88
N SER A 29 -0.38 10.22 14.83
CA SER A 29 0.74 10.24 15.79
C SER A 29 2.13 10.28 15.15
N ASN A 30 2.29 9.56 14.04
CA ASN A 30 3.53 9.51 13.27
C ASN A 30 3.50 10.41 12.03
N ALA A 31 2.44 11.21 11.86
CA ALA A 31 2.32 12.14 10.75
C ALA A 31 2.90 13.51 11.13
N ARG A 32 3.70 14.09 10.24
CA ARG A 32 4.35 15.39 10.49
C ARG A 32 4.34 16.25 9.25
N LEU A 33 4.29 17.57 9.43
CA LEU A 33 4.40 18.53 8.34
C LEU A 33 5.87 18.68 7.91
N ARG A 34 6.22 18.15 6.74
CA ARG A 34 7.59 18.22 6.19
C ARG A 34 7.84 19.55 5.51
N GLU A 35 6.94 19.91 4.60
CA GLU A 35 7.03 21.14 3.80
C GLU A 35 5.66 21.79 3.70
N ALA A 36 5.66 23.12 3.72
CA ALA A 36 4.46 23.92 3.61
C ALA A 36 4.76 25.08 2.64
N GLY A 37 4.28 24.93 1.41
CA GLY A 37 4.36 25.93 0.35
C GLY A 37 2.99 26.56 0.07
N PRO A 38 2.95 27.68 -0.67
CA PRO A 38 1.72 28.42 -0.94
C PRO A 38 0.67 27.64 -1.75
N SER A 39 1.09 26.68 -2.58
CA SER A 39 0.21 25.84 -3.40
C SER A 39 0.21 24.37 -3.03
N MET A 40 1.19 23.92 -2.24
CA MET A 40 1.40 22.51 -1.94
C MET A 40 1.96 22.31 -0.54
N VAL A 41 1.41 21.33 0.15
CA VAL A 41 1.83 20.90 1.48
C VAL A 41 2.24 19.43 1.43
N THR A 42 3.39 19.11 2.02
CA THR A 42 3.89 17.74 2.11
C THR A 42 3.83 17.26 3.56
N ILE A 43 3.04 16.22 3.80
CA ILE A 43 2.91 15.51 5.07
C ILE A 43 3.79 14.26 5.00
N GLU A 44 4.68 14.11 5.97
CA GLU A 44 5.44 12.90 6.20
C GLU A 44 4.61 11.91 7.01
N VAL A 45 4.52 10.66 6.54
CA VAL A 45 3.76 9.57 7.14
C VAL A 45 4.62 8.31 7.19
N PRO A 46 4.33 7.35 8.09
CA PRO A 46 5.21 6.21 8.31
C PRO A 46 5.29 5.24 7.12
N ASN A 47 4.24 5.12 6.30
CA ASN A 47 4.22 4.21 5.16
C ASN A 47 3.14 4.58 4.13
N LYS A 48 3.17 3.90 2.98
CA LYS A 48 2.22 4.08 1.87
C LYS A 48 0.77 3.78 2.26
N PHE A 49 0.51 2.83 3.16
CA PHE A 49 -0.85 2.51 3.58
C PHE A 49 -1.50 3.69 4.32
N VAL A 50 -0.76 4.30 5.27
CA VAL A 50 -1.21 5.50 5.97
C VAL A 50 -1.41 6.65 4.97
N ALA A 51 -0.50 6.84 4.01
CA ALA A 51 -0.65 7.85 2.96
C ALA A 51 -1.94 7.69 2.17
N ASN A 52 -2.26 6.46 1.74
CA ASN A 52 -3.47 6.17 0.98
C ASN A 52 -4.73 6.34 1.83
N TRP A 53 -4.71 5.83 3.07
CA TRP A 53 -5.85 5.95 3.98
C TRP A 53 -6.19 7.41 4.30
N LEU A 54 -5.18 8.24 4.60
CA LEU A 54 -5.36 9.67 4.82
C LEU A 54 -5.91 10.38 3.58
N ARG A 55 -5.43 10.00 2.40
CA ARG A 55 -5.92 10.56 1.12
C ARG A 55 -7.37 10.20 0.85
N GLU A 56 -7.78 8.95 1.09
CA GLU A 56 -9.13 8.50 0.79
C GLU A 56 -10.15 9.04 1.80
N LYS A 57 -9.81 9.05 3.09
CA LYS A 57 -10.77 9.33 4.16
C LYS A 57 -10.71 10.75 4.71
N TYR A 58 -9.56 11.41 4.71
CA TYR A 58 -9.33 12.65 5.48
C TYR A 58 -8.83 13.84 4.65
N THR A 59 -8.88 13.76 3.32
CA THR A 59 -8.41 14.87 2.44
C THR A 59 -9.19 16.16 2.69
N SER A 60 -10.52 16.07 2.79
CA SER A 60 -11.39 17.24 2.97
C SER A 60 -11.14 17.94 4.32
N GLU A 61 -11.00 17.16 5.38
CA GLU A 61 -10.74 17.64 6.73
C GLU A 61 -9.36 18.30 6.83
N LEU A 62 -8.35 17.70 6.19
CA LEU A 62 -7.03 18.28 6.15
C LEU A 62 -7.02 19.59 5.35
N GLN A 63 -7.70 19.65 4.20
CA GLN A 63 -7.80 20.88 3.41
C GLN A 63 -8.45 22.02 4.21
N GLU A 64 -9.53 21.72 4.95
CA GLU A 64 -10.18 22.72 5.80
C GLU A 64 -9.28 23.16 6.96
N GLY A 65 -8.51 22.23 7.56
CA GLY A 65 -7.51 22.56 8.57
C GLY A 65 -6.40 23.49 8.05
N PHE A 66 -6.01 23.37 6.78
CA PHE A 66 -4.99 24.21 6.14
C PHE A 66 -5.53 25.55 5.62
N ARG A 67 -6.84 25.68 5.43
CA ARG A 67 -7.49 26.86 4.85
C ARG A 67 -7.15 28.17 5.58
N ILE A 68 -7.02 28.12 6.90
CA ILE A 68 -6.66 29.30 7.73
C ILE A 68 -5.26 29.84 7.38
N PHE A 69 -4.38 28.99 6.85
CA PHE A 69 -3.00 29.36 6.53
C PHE A 69 -2.76 29.59 5.04
N PHE A 70 -3.62 29.03 4.18
CA PHE A 70 -3.48 29.01 2.73
C PHE A 70 -4.84 29.24 2.06
N GLU A 71 -4.97 30.36 1.33
CA GLU A 71 -6.08 30.63 0.42
C GLU A 71 -5.51 30.85 -0.98
N PRO A 72 -5.78 29.96 -1.96
CA PRO A 72 -6.65 28.77 -1.93
C PRO A 72 -6.09 27.58 -1.13
N PRO A 73 -6.92 26.57 -0.78
CA PRO A 73 -6.46 25.38 -0.06
C PRO A 73 -5.38 24.63 -0.86
N PRO A 74 -4.28 24.20 -0.22
CA PRO A 74 -3.13 23.65 -0.91
C PRO A 74 -3.36 22.20 -1.34
N GLU A 75 -2.65 21.76 -2.37
CA GLU A 75 -2.56 20.35 -2.73
C GLU A 75 -1.81 19.58 -1.62
N ILE A 76 -2.42 18.51 -1.12
CA ILE A 76 -1.83 17.71 -0.04
C ILE A 76 -1.09 16.53 -0.65
N ARG A 77 0.23 16.50 -0.46
CA ARG A 77 1.09 15.38 -0.82
C ARG A 77 1.55 14.65 0.42
N TYR A 78 1.77 13.35 0.24
CA TYR A 78 2.27 12.49 1.28
C TYR A 78 3.66 11.99 0.88
N SER A 79 4.62 12.13 1.79
CA SER A 79 5.95 11.53 1.68
C SER A 79 6.12 10.49 2.78
N PHE A 80 6.83 9.42 2.48
CA PHE A 80 7.19 8.40 3.45
C PHE A 80 8.61 7.95 3.11
N GLU A 81 9.39 7.61 4.12
CA GLU A 81 10.71 7.01 3.89
C GLU A 81 10.50 5.61 3.31
N VAL A 82 10.79 5.49 2.02
CA VAL A 82 11.00 4.19 1.42
C VAL A 82 12.39 3.77 1.85
N ASN A 83 12.48 2.98 2.92
CA ASN A 83 13.75 2.36 3.30
C ASN A 83 14.28 1.63 2.04
N PRO A 84 15.47 1.98 1.52
CA PRO A 84 15.95 1.39 0.27
C PRO A 84 16.22 -0.12 0.36
N ASP A 85 16.26 -0.71 1.55
CA ASP A 85 16.24 -2.17 1.75
C ASP A 85 14.84 -2.79 1.51
N GLN A 86 13.81 -1.95 1.46
CA GLN A 86 12.48 -2.24 0.87
C GLN A 86 12.30 -1.53 -0.48
N LYS A 87 13.39 -1.26 -1.21
CA LYS A 87 13.26 -1.36 -2.66
C LYS A 87 12.87 -2.80 -2.92
N SER A 88 11.59 -3.00 -3.17
CA SER A 88 11.14 -4.01 -4.10
C SER A 88 12.24 -4.22 -5.14
N ASN A 89 12.87 -5.40 -5.13
CA ASN A 89 13.65 -5.92 -6.25
C ASN A 89 12.77 -6.13 -7.51
N PHE A 90 11.72 -5.33 -7.67
CA PHE A 90 10.92 -5.16 -8.87
C PHE A 90 11.49 -4.00 -9.70
N SER A 91 12.81 -3.85 -9.70
CA SER A 91 13.51 -3.30 -10.86
C SER A 91 13.23 -4.24 -12.01
N ALA A 92 12.21 -3.90 -12.80
CA ALA A 92 11.92 -4.42 -14.13
C ALA A 92 12.41 -5.86 -14.36
N PHE A 93 11.53 -6.84 -14.14
CA PHE A 93 11.58 -8.05 -14.94
C PHE A 93 11.39 -7.61 -16.39
N SER A 94 12.51 -7.21 -17.00
CA SER A 94 12.68 -7.18 -18.43
C SER A 94 12.22 -8.54 -18.92
N SER A 95 11.39 -8.49 -19.95
CA SER A 95 10.74 -9.59 -20.62
C SER A 95 11.79 -10.50 -21.27
N GLY A 96 12.56 -11.20 -20.44
CA GLY A 96 13.46 -12.26 -20.83
C GLY A 96 12.64 -13.53 -20.94
N SER A 97 12.21 -13.85 -22.15
CA SER A 97 11.63 -15.13 -22.54
C SER A 97 12.65 -16.27 -22.45
N GLY A 98 13.29 -16.44 -21.30
CA GLY A 98 14.15 -17.56 -20.97
C GLY A 98 13.44 -18.40 -19.94
N LYS A 99 12.93 -19.58 -20.35
CA LYS A 99 12.44 -20.63 -19.44
C LYS A 99 13.60 -21.12 -18.59
N THR A 100 14.01 -20.33 -17.61
CA THR A 100 15.00 -20.70 -16.63
C THR A 100 14.20 -21.31 -15.50
N SER A 101 14.02 -22.64 -15.54
CA SER A 101 13.37 -23.35 -14.45
C SER A 101 14.16 -23.05 -13.18
N LEU A 102 13.59 -22.24 -12.31
CA LEU A 102 14.20 -21.90 -11.03
C LEU A 102 14.32 -23.21 -10.23
N PRO A 103 15.52 -23.59 -9.77
CA PRO A 103 15.79 -24.92 -9.21
C PRO A 103 15.03 -25.24 -7.91
N TRP A 104 14.34 -24.25 -7.35
CA TRP A 104 13.61 -24.33 -6.08
C TRP A 104 12.10 -24.54 -6.24
N PHE A 105 11.55 -24.47 -7.47
CA PHE A 105 10.15 -24.84 -7.72
C PHE A 105 10.02 -26.30 -8.14
N ASP A 106 9.17 -27.04 -7.41
CA ASP A 106 8.73 -28.38 -7.80
C ASP A 106 7.91 -28.34 -9.10
N LYS A 107 8.38 -29.06 -10.12
CA LYS A 107 7.75 -29.14 -11.46
C LYS A 107 6.42 -29.89 -11.48
N ASN A 108 6.11 -30.64 -10.43
CA ASN A 108 4.86 -31.39 -10.33
C ASN A 108 3.70 -30.51 -9.82
N LEU A 109 4.03 -29.37 -9.20
CA LEU A 109 3.06 -28.44 -8.62
C LEU A 109 2.76 -27.31 -9.61
N THR A 110 1.99 -27.61 -10.64
CA THR A 110 1.52 -26.64 -11.65
C THR A 110 0.04 -26.36 -11.50
N PHE A 111 -0.50 -25.37 -12.24
CA PHE A 111 -1.94 -25.09 -12.21
C PHE A 111 -2.75 -26.28 -12.75
N GLU A 112 -2.23 -27.03 -13.72
CA GLU A 112 -2.89 -28.17 -14.34
C GLU A 112 -3.05 -29.36 -13.38
N SER A 113 -2.10 -29.56 -12.46
CA SER A 113 -2.17 -30.62 -11.45
C SER A 113 -2.97 -30.23 -10.20
N PHE A 114 -3.39 -28.96 -10.09
CA PHE A 114 -4.15 -28.48 -8.94
C PHE A 114 -5.62 -28.87 -9.03
N ILE A 115 -6.11 -29.60 -8.04
CA ILE A 115 -7.52 -30.00 -7.98
C ILE A 115 -8.37 -28.82 -7.51
N THR A 116 -9.17 -28.27 -8.41
CA THR A 116 -10.12 -27.19 -8.11
C THR A 116 -11.48 -27.74 -7.67
N GLY A 117 -12.02 -27.18 -6.59
CA GLY A 117 -13.38 -27.38 -6.11
C GLY A 117 -13.98 -26.06 -5.63
N GLU A 118 -15.25 -26.06 -5.22
CA GLU A 118 -15.99 -24.82 -4.91
C GLU A 118 -15.29 -23.94 -3.85
N THR A 119 -14.66 -24.58 -2.85
CA THR A 119 -14.03 -23.89 -1.72
C THR A 119 -12.67 -23.26 -2.05
N ASN A 120 -11.96 -23.75 -3.07
CA ASN A 120 -10.62 -23.27 -3.44
C ASN A 120 -10.60 -22.56 -4.81
N ARG A 121 -11.73 -22.55 -5.52
CA ARG A 121 -11.88 -21.97 -6.85
C ARG A 121 -11.47 -20.49 -6.91
N PHE A 122 -11.87 -19.70 -5.92
CA PHE A 122 -11.52 -18.28 -5.87
C PHE A 122 -10.00 -18.06 -5.71
N ALA A 123 -9.37 -18.83 -4.82
CA ALA A 123 -7.92 -18.77 -4.60
C ALA A 123 -7.15 -19.22 -5.85
N TYR A 124 -7.61 -20.29 -6.51
CA TYR A 124 -7.04 -20.77 -7.77
C TYR A 124 -7.10 -19.72 -8.87
N HIS A 125 -8.28 -19.11 -9.12
CA HIS A 125 -8.41 -18.10 -10.16
C HIS A 125 -7.61 -16.83 -9.84
N SER A 126 -7.56 -16.41 -8.58
CA SER A 126 -6.76 -15.25 -8.15
C SER A 126 -5.26 -15.50 -8.36
N ALA A 127 -4.77 -16.70 -8.03
CA ALA A 127 -3.40 -17.12 -8.29
C ALA A 127 -3.07 -17.19 -9.78
N LEU A 128 -3.97 -17.77 -10.59
CA LEU A 128 -3.83 -17.85 -12.04
C LEU A 128 -3.76 -16.46 -12.68
N GLU A 129 -4.60 -15.54 -12.23
CA GLU A 129 -4.63 -14.18 -12.77
C GLU A 129 -3.38 -13.38 -12.38
N ALA A 130 -2.92 -13.54 -11.14
CA ALA A 130 -1.66 -12.94 -10.69
C ALA A 130 -0.45 -13.45 -11.49
N ALA A 131 -0.45 -14.74 -11.88
CA ALA A 131 0.60 -15.32 -12.72
C ALA A 131 0.51 -14.86 -14.19
N ARG A 132 -0.72 -14.70 -14.73
CA ARG A 132 -0.94 -14.24 -16.11
C ARG A 132 -0.59 -12.77 -16.33
N MET A 133 -0.97 -11.92 -15.38
CA MET A 133 -0.76 -10.47 -15.44
C MET A 133 0.01 -9.98 -14.22
N PRO A 134 1.30 -10.33 -14.11
CA PRO A 134 2.11 -10.02 -12.93
C PRO A 134 2.20 -8.51 -12.71
N GLY A 135 1.85 -8.07 -11.51
CA GLY A 135 1.93 -6.67 -11.09
C GLY A 135 0.74 -5.80 -11.46
N GLN A 136 -0.21 -6.29 -12.26
CA GLN A 136 -1.43 -5.55 -12.61
C GLN A 136 -2.61 -5.98 -11.74
N HIS A 137 -2.87 -7.29 -11.67
CA HIS A 137 -3.98 -7.85 -10.91
C HIS A 137 -3.47 -8.56 -9.66
N TYR A 138 -4.19 -8.36 -8.55
CA TYR A 138 -3.94 -9.02 -7.26
C TYR A 138 -2.49 -8.94 -6.76
N ASN A 139 -1.89 -7.74 -6.76
CA ASN A 139 -0.58 -7.49 -6.17
C ASN A 139 -0.67 -6.50 -4.98
N PRO A 140 -0.35 -6.90 -3.73
CA PRO A 140 0.15 -8.23 -3.36
C PRO A 140 -0.96 -9.30 -3.31
N LEU A 141 -0.61 -10.53 -3.70
CA LEU A 141 -1.48 -11.69 -3.56
C LEU A 141 -1.23 -12.33 -2.20
N TYR A 142 -2.25 -12.41 -1.35
CA TYR A 142 -2.19 -13.07 -0.05
C TYR A 142 -3.20 -14.21 0.02
N ILE A 143 -2.71 -15.45 0.20
CA ILE A 143 -3.54 -16.66 0.30
C ILE A 143 -3.40 -17.24 1.71
N TRP A 144 -4.52 -17.45 2.39
CA TRP A 144 -4.59 -18.03 3.73
C TRP A 144 -5.54 -19.24 3.77
N GLY A 145 -5.28 -20.16 4.69
CA GLY A 145 -6.11 -21.35 4.91
C GLY A 145 -5.41 -22.39 5.78
N GLY A 146 -6.18 -23.37 6.29
CA GLY A 146 -5.67 -24.46 7.12
C GLY A 146 -4.65 -25.38 6.43
N PRO A 147 -4.06 -26.34 7.15
CA PRO A 147 -3.19 -27.36 6.56
C PRO A 147 -3.89 -28.10 5.40
N GLY A 148 -3.16 -28.44 4.34
CA GLY A 148 -3.73 -29.17 3.19
C GLY A 148 -4.60 -28.34 2.24
N ALA A 149 -4.84 -27.05 2.49
CA ALA A 149 -5.67 -26.20 1.62
C ALA A 149 -5.01 -25.82 0.27
N GLY A 150 -3.85 -26.40 -0.08
CA GLY A 150 -3.21 -26.17 -1.39
C GLY A 150 -2.38 -24.89 -1.51
N LYS A 151 -2.12 -24.16 -0.41
CA LYS A 151 -1.34 -22.90 -0.40
C LYS A 151 0.03 -23.03 -1.08
N THR A 152 0.80 -24.05 -0.68
CA THR A 152 2.14 -24.31 -1.23
C THR A 152 2.07 -24.71 -2.70
N HIS A 153 1.06 -25.49 -3.10
CA HIS A 153 0.85 -25.84 -4.50
C HIS A 153 0.61 -24.59 -5.34
N LEU A 154 -0.31 -23.71 -4.93
CA LEU A 154 -0.60 -22.47 -5.65
C LEU A 154 0.63 -21.56 -5.74
N LEU A 155 1.44 -21.48 -4.68
CA LEU A 155 2.69 -20.71 -4.70
C LEU A 155 3.66 -21.24 -5.75
N HIS A 156 3.85 -22.57 -5.82
CA HIS A 156 4.69 -23.20 -6.82
C HIS A 156 4.13 -23.06 -8.23
N ALA A 157 2.81 -23.17 -8.39
CA ALA A 157 2.13 -23.04 -9.68
C ALA A 157 2.28 -21.63 -10.27
N ILE A 158 2.27 -20.58 -9.44
CA ILE A 158 2.53 -19.20 -9.91
C ILE A 158 3.96 -19.03 -10.43
N GLY A 159 4.92 -19.75 -9.85
CA GLY A 159 6.34 -19.62 -10.18
C GLY A 159 6.83 -20.49 -11.34
N ASN A 160 6.14 -21.60 -11.60
CA ASN A 160 6.38 -22.50 -12.74
C ASN A 160 5.83 -21.93 -14.05
#